data_AF-A0A2M7XTH4-F1
#
_entry.id   AF-A0A2M7XTH4-F1
#
_cell.length_a   1.000
_cell.length_b   1.000
_cell.length_c   1.000
_cell.angle_alpha   90.00
_cell.angle_beta   90.00
_cell.angle_gamma   90.00
#
_symmetry.space_group_name_H-M   'P 1'
#
loop_
_entity.id
_entity.type
_entity.pdbx_description
1 polymer ?
#
loop_
_entity_poly.entity_id
_entity_poly.type
_entity_poly.pdbx_seq_one_letter_code
_entity_poly.pdbx_strand_id
1 'polypeptide(L)'
;MKRIILTMILLGSIGWSQTFSVPSAVLKGIPFSIEWEGYSPQSSEIIQIYGVEGAPVTITPGAETVSVRKLDHAPIVIKSEQRVFTETTPAVIPGWLSLAPPLIAIVLALLTKEMLLSLFAGIWAGVTILASYNPIKGFYGALDTYVVESIANPGHATIILFSFGFGGLIGLIQRNGGLAGIVNVTSKYAKNRRRGMITTGLMGVFVFFDDYANSLLVGNMMRPFTDKLRISREKLSYIVDSTAAPMASVGIISTWIVFAMSLLDGALKEQGIHTNAYLYFLASIPFSFYAILALVFVFINAIQGRDFGPMWHAEVRAFHEGKLIRDG
;
A
#
# COMPACT_ATOMS: atom_id res chain seq x y z
N MET A 1 -27.51 -6.67 -53.89
CA MET A 1 -26.95 -5.34 -53.53
C MET A 1 -26.63 -5.14 -52.04
N LYS A 2 -27.28 -5.80 -51.07
CA LYS A 2 -26.97 -5.63 -49.62
C LYS A 2 -25.81 -6.47 -49.05
N ARG A 3 -25.27 -7.45 -49.79
CA ARG A 3 -24.13 -8.28 -49.33
C ARG A 3 -22.75 -7.80 -49.78
N ILE A 4 -22.66 -6.81 -50.66
CA ILE A 4 -21.37 -6.25 -51.16
C ILE A 4 -20.91 -5.06 -50.31
N ILE A 5 -21.86 -4.33 -49.70
CA ILE A 5 -21.55 -3.19 -48.83
C ILE A 5 -20.97 -3.65 -47.48
N LEU A 6 -21.37 -4.84 -46.99
CA LEU A 6 -20.83 -5.39 -45.74
C LEU A 6 -19.38 -5.90 -45.89
N THR A 7 -18.99 -6.36 -47.08
CA THR A 7 -17.62 -6.80 -47.38
C THR A 7 -16.67 -5.65 -47.70
N MET A 8 -17.17 -4.49 -48.16
CA MET A 8 -16.34 -3.30 -48.39
C MET A 8 -15.97 -2.50 -47.12
N ILE A 9 -16.67 -2.73 -46.00
CA ILE A 9 -16.31 -2.15 -44.70
C ILE A 9 -15.23 -2.99 -43.98
N LEU A 10 -15.03 -4.24 -44.40
CA LEU A 10 -14.02 -5.16 -43.84
C LEU A 10 -12.66 -5.10 -44.55
N LEU A 11 -12.52 -4.29 -45.60
CA LEU A 11 -11.27 -4.13 -46.38
C LEU A 11 -10.66 -2.72 -46.29
N GLY A 12 -11.26 -1.83 -45.50
CA GLY A 12 -10.71 -0.52 -45.18
C GLY A 12 -9.87 -0.59 -43.90
N SER A 13 -8.55 -0.71 -44.06
CA SER A 13 -7.53 -0.58 -43.00
C SER A 13 -7.73 -1.49 -41.79
N ILE A 14 -7.17 -2.71 -41.85
CA ILE A 14 -6.52 -3.32 -40.67
C ILE A 14 -5.25 -2.49 -40.41
N GLY A 15 -5.45 -1.23 -40.02
CA GLY A 15 -4.43 -0.44 -39.37
C GLY A 15 -4.46 -0.90 -37.93
N TRP A 16 -3.47 -1.68 -37.52
CA TRP A 16 -3.22 -1.95 -36.11
C TRP A 16 -3.18 -0.59 -35.41
N SER A 17 -4.18 -0.31 -34.58
CA SER A 17 -4.27 0.97 -33.88
C SER A 17 -3.18 0.95 -32.82
N GLN A 18 -2.02 1.51 -33.14
CA GLN A 18 -0.96 1.74 -32.17
C GLN A 18 -1.47 2.74 -31.14
N THR A 19 -1.53 2.32 -29.89
CA THR A 19 -1.94 3.18 -28.78
C THR A 19 -0.73 3.45 -27.92
N PHE A 20 -0.48 4.73 -27.64
CA PHE A 20 0.61 5.19 -26.79
C PHE A 20 0.01 5.69 -25.48
N SER A 21 0.43 5.11 -24.36
CA SER A 21 0.05 5.55 -23.03
C SER A 21 1.12 6.50 -22.50
N VAL A 22 0.82 7.79 -22.51
CA VAL A 22 1.69 8.83 -21.95
C VAL A 22 1.11 9.25 -20.59
N PRO A 23 1.91 9.22 -19.49
CA PRO A 23 1.45 9.67 -18.19
C PRO A 23 0.95 11.12 -18.24
N SER A 24 -0.16 11.41 -17.57
CA SER A 24 -0.75 12.76 -17.53
C SER A 24 0.10 13.77 -16.74
N ALA A 25 0.94 13.28 -15.81
CA ALA A 25 1.88 14.07 -15.02
C ALA A 25 3.24 13.39 -14.93
N VAL A 26 4.30 14.18 -14.91
CA VAL A 26 5.70 13.74 -14.86
C VAL A 26 6.46 14.53 -13.81
N LEU A 27 7.35 13.88 -13.07
CA LEU A 27 8.22 14.54 -12.10
C LEU A 27 9.44 15.16 -12.79
N LYS A 28 9.74 16.41 -12.45
CA LYS A 28 10.87 17.15 -13.00
C LYS A 28 12.19 16.42 -12.73
N GLY A 29 12.93 16.13 -13.80
CA GLY A 29 14.25 15.49 -13.74
C GLY A 29 14.26 14.00 -13.38
N ILE A 30 13.08 13.36 -13.31
CA ILE A 30 12.96 11.92 -13.02
C ILE A 30 12.55 11.19 -14.31
N PRO A 31 13.24 10.10 -14.70
CA PRO A 31 12.85 9.30 -15.85
C PRO A 31 11.47 8.65 -15.62
N PHE A 32 10.66 8.59 -16.66
CA PHE A 32 9.37 7.88 -16.66
C PHE A 32 9.26 7.03 -17.92
N SER A 33 8.48 5.95 -17.83
CA SER A 33 8.28 5.03 -18.94
C SER A 33 7.06 5.44 -19.77
N ILE A 34 7.21 5.38 -21.09
CA ILE A 34 6.10 5.44 -22.05
C ILE A 34 5.86 4.02 -22.53
N GLU A 35 4.61 3.57 -22.47
CA GLU A 35 4.19 2.23 -22.89
C GLU A 35 3.37 2.31 -24.18
N TRP A 36 3.46 1.29 -25.02
CA TRP A 36 2.65 1.20 -26.24
C TRP A 36 2.23 -0.22 -26.57
N GLU A 37 1.06 -0.34 -27.20
CA GLU A 37 0.54 -1.61 -27.70
C GLU A 37 0.37 -1.56 -29.22
N GLY A 38 0.63 -2.68 -29.89
CA GLY A 38 0.37 -2.87 -31.32
C GLY A 38 1.49 -2.44 -32.28
N TYR A 39 2.69 -2.13 -31.80
CA TYR A 39 3.86 -1.88 -32.66
C TYR A 39 4.47 -3.20 -33.14
N SER A 40 4.22 -3.57 -34.40
CA SER A 40 4.68 -4.84 -34.97
C SER A 40 6.21 -4.86 -35.14
N PRO A 41 6.90 -5.95 -34.74
CA PRO A 41 8.35 -6.13 -34.95
C PRO A 41 8.79 -6.10 -36.43
N GLN A 42 7.85 -6.23 -37.37
CA GLN A 42 8.09 -6.27 -38.82
C GLN A 42 7.80 -4.93 -39.50
N SER A 43 7.43 -3.89 -38.75
CA SER A 43 7.15 -2.57 -39.31
C SER A 43 8.45 -1.83 -39.66
N SER A 44 8.52 -1.27 -40.86
CA SER A 44 9.60 -0.38 -41.31
C SER A 44 9.40 1.08 -40.87
N GLU A 45 8.40 1.32 -40.01
CA GLU A 45 7.96 2.65 -39.61
C GLU A 45 8.77 3.11 -38.38
N ILE A 46 9.63 4.10 -38.56
CA ILE A 46 10.48 4.64 -37.49
C ILE A 46 9.64 5.61 -36.66
N ILE A 47 9.34 5.26 -35.41
CA ILE A 47 8.61 6.13 -34.49
C ILE A 47 9.61 6.81 -33.56
N GLN A 48 9.51 8.13 -33.45
CA GLN A 48 10.40 8.94 -32.64
C GLN A 48 9.62 9.75 -31.60
N ILE A 49 10.18 9.78 -30.39
CA ILE A 49 9.65 10.54 -29.25
C ILE A 49 10.43 11.86 -29.16
N TYR A 50 9.70 12.96 -29.33
CA TYR A 50 10.21 14.33 -29.21
C TYR A 50 9.73 14.96 -27.89
N GLY A 51 10.43 16.00 -27.40
CA GLY A 51 10.10 16.66 -26.13
C GLY A 51 10.78 16.04 -24.89
N VAL A 52 11.83 15.26 -25.11
CA VAL A 52 12.62 14.56 -24.09
C VAL A 52 14.03 15.17 -23.98
N GLU A 53 14.68 15.08 -22.82
CA GLU A 53 16.06 15.55 -22.62
C GLU A 53 17.02 14.78 -23.53
N GLY A 54 17.69 15.48 -24.45
CA GLY A 54 18.65 14.90 -25.40
C GLY A 54 18.12 14.81 -26.84
N ALA A 55 18.68 13.88 -27.61
CA ALA A 55 18.21 13.61 -28.97
C ALA A 55 16.85 12.86 -28.95
N PRO A 56 16.01 13.00 -29.99
CA PRO A 56 14.76 12.24 -30.09
C PRO A 56 15.00 10.75 -29.92
N VAL A 57 14.22 10.10 -29.05
CA VAL A 57 14.38 8.67 -28.79
C VAL A 57 13.62 7.89 -29.83
N THR A 58 14.33 7.09 -30.62
CA THR A 58 13.74 6.17 -31.61
C THR A 58 13.23 4.91 -30.91
N ILE A 59 11.97 4.56 -31.14
CA ILE A 59 11.39 3.32 -30.64
C ILE A 59 11.96 2.14 -31.44
N THR A 60 12.55 1.18 -30.75
CA THR A 60 13.05 -0.05 -31.37
C THR A 60 11.88 -1.02 -31.62
N PRO A 61 11.73 -1.59 -32.82
CA PRO A 61 10.73 -2.64 -33.09
C PRO A 61 10.87 -3.82 -32.13
N GLY A 62 9.79 -4.11 -31.39
CA GLY A 62 9.74 -5.19 -30.39
C GLY A 62 10.02 -4.79 -28.94
N ALA A 63 10.37 -3.53 -28.65
CA ALA A 63 10.31 -3.00 -27.29
C ALA A 63 8.85 -2.68 -26.92
N GLU A 64 8.49 -2.83 -25.65
CA GLU A 64 7.15 -2.49 -25.11
C GLU A 64 7.17 -1.18 -24.29
N THR A 65 8.35 -0.79 -23.80
CA THR A 65 8.54 0.39 -22.96
C THR A 65 9.87 1.08 -23.26
N VAL A 66 9.91 2.41 -23.13
CA VAL A 66 11.15 3.20 -23.16
C VAL A 66 11.09 4.23 -22.03
N SER A 67 12.17 4.30 -21.24
CA SER A 67 12.34 5.31 -20.20
C SER A 67 12.90 6.60 -20.79
N VAL A 68 12.14 7.69 -20.67
CA VAL A 68 12.54 9.02 -21.14
C VAL A 68 12.54 10.03 -19.99
N ARG A 69 13.38 11.06 -20.10
CA ARG A 69 13.33 12.25 -19.24
C ARG A 69 12.71 13.38 -20.03
N LYS A 70 11.79 14.14 -19.45
CA LYS A 70 11.12 15.23 -20.19
C LYS A 70 11.99 16.49 -20.21
N LEU A 71 12.09 17.14 -21.37
CA LEU A 71 12.65 18.49 -21.48
C LEU A 71 11.61 19.51 -20.94
N ASP A 72 12.02 20.39 -20.03
CA ASP A 72 11.13 21.40 -19.42
C ASP A 72 10.32 22.16 -20.50
N HIS A 73 8.99 22.24 -20.30
CA HIS A 73 8.02 22.97 -21.13
C HIS A 73 7.80 22.50 -22.58
N ALA A 74 8.47 21.45 -23.08
CA ALA A 74 8.20 20.92 -24.41
C ALA A 74 6.99 19.94 -24.41
N PRO A 75 6.10 19.98 -25.43
CA PRO A 75 5.11 18.92 -25.64
C PRO A 75 5.82 17.62 -25.98
N ILE A 76 5.34 16.51 -25.41
CA ILE A 76 5.79 15.19 -25.85
C ILE A 76 5.03 14.87 -27.14
N VAL A 77 5.76 14.76 -28.23
CA VAL A 77 5.21 14.46 -29.55
C VAL A 77 5.76 13.11 -30.01
N ILE A 78 4.87 12.15 -30.16
CA ILE A 78 5.19 10.84 -30.74
C ILE A 78 4.78 10.90 -32.21
N LYS A 79 5.76 10.91 -33.11
CA LYS A 79 5.54 11.01 -34.55
C LYS A 79 6.35 10.00 -35.34
N SER A 80 5.76 9.53 -36.43
CA SER A 80 6.41 8.89 -37.59
C SER A 80 6.57 9.93 -38.70
N GLU A 81 7.37 9.64 -39.74
CA GLU A 81 7.60 10.54 -40.89
C GLU A 81 6.30 11.01 -41.58
N GLN A 82 5.20 10.24 -41.45
CA GLN A 82 3.93 10.51 -42.13
C GLN A 82 2.73 10.74 -41.18
N ARG A 83 2.89 10.53 -39.87
CA ARG A 83 1.76 10.60 -38.91
C ARG A 83 2.19 11.02 -37.50
N VAL A 84 1.43 11.93 -36.90
CA VAL A 84 1.51 12.22 -35.46
C VAL A 84 0.54 11.29 -34.74
N PHE A 85 1.04 10.48 -33.81
CA PHE A 85 0.23 9.52 -33.06
C PHE A 85 -0.33 10.13 -31.78
N THR A 86 0.46 10.95 -31.08
CA THR A 86 0.04 11.59 -29.83
C THR A 86 0.85 12.86 -29.60
N GLU A 87 0.17 13.95 -29.24
CA GLU A 87 0.76 15.20 -28.78
C GLU A 87 0.15 15.55 -27.43
N THR A 88 0.93 15.38 -26.36
CA THR A 88 0.46 15.62 -24.99
C THR A 88 1.46 16.50 -24.26
N THR A 89 0.95 17.46 -23.48
CA THR A 89 1.75 18.30 -22.58
C THR A 89 1.57 17.83 -21.13
N PRO A 90 2.27 16.77 -20.69
CA PRO A 90 2.09 16.29 -19.32
C PRO A 90 2.53 17.34 -18.31
N ALA A 91 1.78 17.48 -17.23
CA ALA A 91 2.08 18.44 -16.16
C ALA A 91 3.44 18.10 -15.54
N VAL A 92 4.37 19.06 -15.51
CA VAL A 92 5.69 18.88 -14.90
C VAL A 92 5.63 19.33 -13.45
N ILE A 93 5.75 18.37 -12.54
CA ILE A 93 5.63 18.60 -11.09
C ILE A 93 7.03 18.57 -10.47
N PRO A 94 7.39 19.53 -9.59
CA PRO A 94 8.64 19.45 -8.84
C PRO A 94 8.72 18.17 -8.01
N GLY A 95 9.83 17.43 -8.06
CA GLY A 95 9.97 16.13 -7.38
C GLY A 95 9.67 16.18 -5.88
N TRP A 96 10.09 17.24 -5.19
CA TRP A 96 9.84 17.43 -3.75
C TRP A 96 8.36 17.60 -3.40
N LEU A 97 7.55 18.09 -4.35
CA LEU A 97 6.12 18.31 -4.14
C LEU A 97 5.33 16.99 -4.09
N SER A 98 5.89 15.90 -4.65
CA SER A 98 5.29 14.56 -4.54
C SER A 98 5.23 14.03 -3.10
N LEU A 99 6.07 14.55 -2.21
CA LEU A 99 6.08 14.21 -0.79
C LEU A 99 5.05 15.00 0.03
N ALA A 100 4.49 16.08 -0.51
CA ALA A 100 3.56 16.92 0.22
C ALA A 100 2.24 16.18 0.58
N PRO A 101 1.57 15.45 -0.32
CA PRO A 101 0.35 14.71 0.01
C PRO A 101 0.48 13.72 1.18
N PRO A 102 1.47 12.79 1.21
CA PRO A 102 1.62 11.88 2.35
C PRO A 102 2.04 12.62 3.63
N LEU A 103 2.85 13.67 3.53
CA LEU A 103 3.24 14.46 4.71
C LEU A 103 2.05 15.19 5.33
N ILE A 104 1.19 15.80 4.50
CA ILE A 104 -0.05 16.45 4.96
C ILE A 104 -0.94 15.43 5.67
N ALA A 105 -1.11 14.24 5.10
CA ALA A 105 -1.90 13.18 5.73
C ALA A 105 -1.33 12.78 7.10
N ILE A 106 -0.01 12.57 7.21
CA ILE A 106 0.63 12.19 8.47
C ILE A 106 0.50 13.30 9.52
N VAL A 107 0.82 14.55 9.15
CA VAL A 107 0.77 15.69 10.07
C VAL A 107 -0.66 15.90 10.57
N LEU A 108 -1.65 15.88 9.68
CA LEU A 108 -3.05 16.00 10.07
C LEU A 108 -3.52 14.83 10.92
N ALA A 109 -3.08 13.60 10.63
CA ALA A 109 -3.46 12.44 11.43
C ALA A 109 -2.94 12.56 12.87
N LEU A 110 -1.72 13.05 13.05
CA LEU A 110 -1.14 13.27 14.38
C LEU A 110 -1.81 14.43 15.14
N LEU A 111 -2.19 15.51 14.45
CA LEU A 111 -2.82 16.68 15.06
C LEU A 111 -4.32 16.47 15.36
N THR A 112 -5.07 15.99 14.38
CA THR A 112 -6.53 15.83 14.47
C THR A 112 -6.92 14.55 15.21
N LYS A 113 -6.05 13.54 15.23
CA LYS A 113 -6.35 12.17 15.69
C LYS A 113 -7.49 11.51 14.89
N GLU A 114 -7.82 12.06 13.72
CA GLU A 114 -8.86 11.58 12.82
C GLU A 114 -8.21 11.07 11.52
N MET A 115 -7.98 9.75 11.46
CA MET A 115 -7.27 9.10 10.35
C MET A 115 -7.99 9.30 9.01
N LEU A 116 -9.32 9.14 8.96
CA LEU A 116 -10.09 9.20 7.72
C LEU A 116 -10.05 10.60 7.09
N LEU A 117 -10.27 11.64 7.90
CA LEU A 117 -10.21 13.03 7.42
C LEU A 117 -8.81 13.41 6.94
N SER A 118 -7.78 12.92 7.65
CA SER A 118 -6.38 13.19 7.33
C SER A 118 -5.94 12.52 6.03
N LEU A 119 -6.34 11.26 5.81
CA LEU A 119 -6.11 10.56 4.55
C LEU A 119 -6.82 11.24 3.39
N PHE A 120 -8.08 11.65 3.57
CA PHE A 120 -8.82 12.38 2.53
C PHE A 120 -8.14 13.72 2.19
N ALA A 121 -7.66 14.47 3.20
CA ALA A 121 -6.94 15.71 2.99
C ALA A 121 -5.63 15.48 2.20
N GLY A 122 -4.92 14.37 2.45
CA GLY A 122 -3.75 13.97 1.66
C GLY A 122 -4.10 13.68 0.20
N ILE A 123 -5.14 12.88 -0.04
CA ILE A 123 -5.63 12.60 -1.40
C ILE A 123 -6.02 13.90 -2.10
N TRP A 124 -6.81 14.74 -1.44
CA TRP A 124 -7.23 16.04 -1.99
C TRP A 124 -6.04 16.94 -2.33
N ALA A 125 -5.01 16.99 -1.47
CA ALA A 125 -3.78 17.72 -1.76
C ALA A 125 -3.06 17.16 -3.00
N GLY A 126 -2.93 15.83 -3.11
CA GLY A 126 -2.32 15.17 -4.27
C GLY A 126 -3.06 15.45 -5.57
N VAL A 127 -4.38 15.29 -5.56
CA VAL A 127 -5.21 15.54 -6.75
C VAL A 127 -5.25 17.03 -7.09
N THR A 128 -5.18 17.92 -6.10
CA THR A 128 -5.08 19.37 -6.35
C THR A 128 -3.79 19.72 -7.10
N ILE A 129 -2.66 19.09 -6.76
CA ILE A 129 -1.39 19.26 -7.49
C ILE A 129 -1.55 18.79 -8.94
N LEU A 130 -2.21 17.63 -9.17
CA LEU A 130 -2.49 17.12 -10.50
C LEU A 130 -3.48 18.00 -11.29
N ALA A 131 -4.43 18.61 -10.61
CA ALA A 131 -5.45 19.50 -11.18
C ALA A 131 -4.94 20.94 -11.41
N SER A 132 -3.64 21.11 -11.70
CA SER A 132 -3.00 22.42 -11.92
C SER A 132 -3.19 23.39 -10.75
N TYR A 133 -3.06 22.90 -9.51
CA TYR A 133 -3.22 23.66 -8.27
C TYR A 133 -4.61 24.25 -8.05
N ASN A 134 -5.64 23.73 -8.72
CA ASN A 134 -7.02 24.16 -8.49
C ASN A 134 -7.69 23.28 -7.41
N PRO A 135 -7.97 23.81 -6.21
CA PRO A 135 -8.50 23.01 -5.11
C PRO A 135 -9.93 22.51 -5.34
N ILE A 136 -10.74 23.24 -6.10
CA ILE A 136 -12.12 22.87 -6.41
C ILE A 136 -12.12 21.66 -7.37
N LYS A 137 -11.36 21.76 -8.47
CA LYS A 137 -11.18 20.62 -9.38
C LYS A 137 -10.52 19.44 -8.68
N GLY A 138 -9.55 19.72 -7.80
CA GLY A 138 -8.89 18.72 -6.97
C GLY A 138 -9.86 17.96 -6.07
N PHE A 139 -10.82 18.66 -5.46
CA PHE A 139 -11.84 18.06 -4.60
C PHE A 139 -12.78 17.14 -5.39
N TYR A 140 -13.29 17.61 -6.54
CA TYR A 140 -14.13 16.78 -7.41
C TYR A 140 -13.39 15.56 -7.93
N GLY A 141 -12.17 15.73 -8.44
CA GLY A 141 -11.36 14.60 -8.92
C GLY A 141 -11.01 13.60 -7.81
N ALA A 142 -10.74 14.09 -6.59
CA ALA A 142 -10.48 13.21 -5.45
C ALA A 142 -11.68 12.30 -5.17
N LEU A 143 -12.91 12.85 -5.18
CA LEU A 143 -14.12 12.09 -4.87
C LEU A 143 -14.63 11.24 -6.05
N ASP A 144 -14.68 11.80 -7.27
CA ASP A 144 -15.30 11.12 -8.41
C ASP A 144 -14.35 10.14 -9.11
N THR A 145 -13.07 10.49 -9.20
CA THR A 145 -12.11 9.74 -10.03
C THR A 145 -11.28 8.85 -9.12
N TYR A 146 -10.44 9.46 -8.28
CA TYR A 146 -9.39 8.73 -7.57
C TYR A 146 -9.93 7.79 -6.49
N VAL A 147 -10.91 8.23 -5.68
CA VAL A 147 -11.53 7.36 -4.68
C VAL A 147 -12.35 6.24 -5.35
N VAL A 148 -13.10 6.55 -6.40
CA VAL A 148 -13.94 5.55 -7.11
C VAL A 148 -13.07 4.52 -7.82
N GLU A 149 -12.06 4.94 -8.58
CA GLU A 149 -11.12 4.05 -9.24
C GLU A 149 -10.35 3.19 -8.24
N SER A 150 -9.95 3.77 -7.09
CA SER A 150 -9.28 3.01 -6.03
C SER A 150 -10.17 1.93 -5.44
N ILE A 151 -11.47 2.18 -5.25
CA ILE A 151 -12.42 1.19 -4.75
C ILE A 151 -12.76 0.15 -5.84
N ALA A 152 -12.86 0.58 -7.10
CA ALA A 152 -13.15 -0.28 -8.23
C ALA A 152 -11.96 -1.19 -8.63
N ASN A 153 -10.75 -0.88 -8.15
CA ASN A 153 -9.58 -1.70 -8.37
C ASN A 153 -9.79 -3.12 -7.77
N PRO A 154 -9.70 -4.19 -8.58
CA PRO A 154 -9.94 -5.56 -8.11
C PRO A 154 -9.04 -5.99 -6.93
N GLY A 155 -7.79 -5.51 -6.89
CA GLY A 155 -6.85 -5.79 -5.81
C GLY A 155 -7.29 -5.16 -4.50
N HIS A 156 -7.60 -3.86 -4.53
CA HIS A 156 -8.12 -3.15 -3.35
C HIS A 156 -9.48 -3.68 -2.90
N ALA A 157 -10.39 -3.95 -3.83
CA ALA A 157 -11.70 -4.53 -3.52
C ALA A 157 -11.57 -5.90 -2.82
N THR A 158 -10.60 -6.72 -3.24
CA THR A 158 -10.30 -8.00 -2.57
C THR A 158 -9.87 -7.79 -1.12
N ILE A 159 -9.00 -6.82 -0.84
CA ILE A 159 -8.56 -6.49 0.53
C ILE A 159 -9.74 -6.03 1.39
N ILE A 160 -10.62 -5.18 0.84
CA ILE A 160 -11.82 -4.70 1.53
C ILE A 160 -12.75 -5.87 1.87
N LEU A 161 -13.08 -6.71 0.88
CA LEU A 161 -13.94 -7.88 1.06
C LEU A 161 -13.35 -8.88 2.06
N PHE A 162 -12.04 -9.13 1.99
CA PHE A 162 -11.34 -9.98 2.93
C PHE A 162 -11.39 -9.43 4.36
N SER A 163 -11.14 -8.13 4.54
CA SER A 163 -11.21 -7.46 5.85
C SER A 163 -12.60 -7.51 6.45
N PHE A 164 -13.65 -7.27 5.66
CA PHE A 164 -15.03 -7.44 6.09
C PHE A 164 -15.36 -8.89 6.44
N GLY A 165 -14.91 -9.85 5.62
CA GLY A 165 -15.07 -11.28 5.85
C GLY A 165 -14.44 -11.73 7.17
N PHE A 166 -13.22 -11.27 7.47
CA PHE A 166 -12.56 -11.53 8.75
C PHE A 166 -13.30 -10.89 9.92
N GLY A 167 -13.74 -9.64 9.79
CA GLY A 167 -14.60 -9.00 10.79
C GLY A 167 -15.86 -9.81 11.10
N GLY A 168 -16.53 -10.31 10.06
CA GLY A 168 -17.70 -11.19 10.19
C GLY A 168 -17.39 -12.54 10.84
N LEU A 169 -16.31 -13.21 10.42
CA LEU A 169 -15.85 -14.48 11.00
C LEU A 169 -15.52 -14.31 12.48
N ILE A 170 -14.81 -13.24 12.84
CA ILE A 170 -14.51 -12.90 14.24
C ILE A 170 -15.82 -12.75 15.00
N GLY A 171 -16.75 -11.94 14.49
CA GLY A 171 -18.08 -11.74 15.09
C GLY A 171 -18.82 -13.06 15.36
N LEU A 172 -18.78 -14.00 14.41
CA LEU A 172 -19.35 -15.33 14.55
C LEU A 172 -18.64 -16.15 15.64
N ILE A 173 -17.31 -16.14 15.69
CA ILE A 173 -16.52 -16.80 16.73
C ILE A 173 -16.85 -16.22 18.12
N GLN A 174 -17.06 -14.90 18.21
CA GLN A 174 -17.46 -14.27 19.48
C GLN A 174 -18.84 -14.75 19.92
N ARG A 175 -19.82 -14.75 19.00
CA ARG A 175 -21.20 -15.18 19.26
C ARG A 175 -21.30 -16.67 19.62
N ASN A 176 -20.49 -17.53 19.01
CA ASN A 176 -20.47 -18.97 19.29
C ASN A 176 -19.71 -19.34 20.57
N GLY A 177 -19.22 -18.36 21.34
CA GLY A 177 -18.47 -18.62 22.58
C GLY A 177 -17.05 -19.14 22.37
N GLY A 178 -16.51 -19.08 21.15
CA GLY A 178 -15.12 -19.46 20.87
C GLY A 178 -14.11 -18.65 21.68
N LEU A 179 -14.41 -17.36 21.91
CA LEU A 179 -13.66 -16.52 22.85
C LEU A 179 -13.69 -17.05 24.28
N ALA A 180 -14.83 -17.53 24.76
CA ALA A 180 -14.94 -18.12 26.10
C ALA A 180 -14.11 -19.42 26.20
N GLY A 181 -14.08 -20.22 25.14
CA GLY A 181 -13.24 -21.41 25.03
C GLY A 181 -11.74 -21.08 25.08
N ILE A 182 -11.31 -20.07 24.32
CA ILE A 182 -9.91 -19.62 24.31
C ILE A 182 -9.54 -19.01 25.65
N VAL A 183 -10.42 -18.22 26.27
CA VAL A 183 -10.22 -17.75 27.65
C VAL A 183 -10.02 -18.95 28.58
N ASN A 184 -10.83 -20.01 28.49
CA ASN A 184 -10.70 -21.17 29.36
C ASN A 184 -9.36 -21.94 29.17
N VAL A 185 -8.91 -22.11 27.92
CA VAL A 185 -7.63 -22.75 27.60
C VAL A 185 -6.46 -21.89 28.06
N THR A 186 -6.48 -20.60 27.69
CA THR A 186 -5.38 -19.66 27.93
C THR A 186 -5.24 -19.26 29.40
N SER A 187 -6.35 -19.20 30.14
CA SER A 187 -6.35 -18.93 31.60
C SER A 187 -5.49 -19.92 32.39
N LYS A 188 -5.31 -21.16 31.89
CA LYS A 188 -4.45 -22.17 32.54
C LYS A 188 -2.96 -21.80 32.47
N TYR A 189 -2.54 -21.16 31.39
CA TYR A 189 -1.14 -20.81 31.14
C TYR A 189 -0.78 -19.44 31.70
N ALA A 190 -1.72 -18.51 31.64
CA ALA A 190 -1.43 -17.11 31.81
C ALA A 190 -1.93 -16.62 33.19
N LYS A 191 -1.28 -17.18 34.22
CA LYS A 191 -1.60 -17.02 35.65
C LYS A 191 -1.14 -15.68 36.26
N ASN A 192 -0.29 -14.93 35.57
CA ASN A 192 0.23 -13.65 36.02
C ASN A 192 0.39 -12.67 34.85
N ARG A 193 0.52 -11.38 35.15
CA ARG A 193 0.63 -10.28 34.16
C ARG A 193 1.68 -10.57 33.08
N ARG A 194 2.89 -10.95 33.50
CA ARG A 194 4.01 -11.26 32.60
C ARG A 194 3.66 -12.37 31.61
N ARG A 195 3.14 -13.50 32.11
CA ARG A 195 2.70 -14.60 31.24
C ARG A 195 1.56 -14.17 30.33
N GLY A 196 0.66 -13.33 30.83
CA GLY A 196 -0.42 -12.78 30.00
C GLY A 196 0.05 -11.94 28.83
N MET A 197 1.02 -11.05 29.06
CA MET A 197 1.63 -10.25 28.00
C MET A 197 2.39 -11.13 27.00
N ILE A 198 3.17 -12.11 27.48
CA ILE A 198 3.89 -13.05 26.62
C ILE A 198 2.92 -13.86 25.76
N THR A 199 1.85 -14.41 26.34
CA THR A 199 0.85 -15.17 25.58
C THR A 199 0.13 -14.30 24.56
N THR A 200 -0.16 -13.04 24.89
CA THR A 200 -0.73 -12.07 23.94
C THR A 200 0.21 -11.82 22.77
N GLY A 201 1.49 -11.58 23.05
CA GLY A 201 2.50 -11.39 22.00
C GLY A 201 2.71 -12.64 21.14
N LEU A 202 2.74 -13.84 21.74
CA LEU A 202 2.83 -15.10 21.01
C LEU A 202 1.61 -15.33 20.11
N MET A 203 0.42 -14.96 20.56
CA MET A 203 -0.78 -15.02 19.73
C MET A 203 -0.68 -14.07 18.53
N GLY A 204 -0.15 -12.87 18.75
CA GLY A 204 0.22 -11.93 17.68
C GLY A 204 1.19 -12.53 16.68
N VAL A 205 2.28 -13.15 17.16
CA VAL A 205 3.25 -13.85 16.31
C VAL A 205 2.64 -15.01 15.54
N PHE A 206 1.66 -15.70 16.12
CA PHE A 206 0.99 -16.83 15.47
C PHE A 206 0.02 -16.39 14.36
N VAL A 207 -0.64 -15.25 14.51
CA VAL A 207 -1.57 -14.68 13.52
C VAL A 207 -0.81 -13.76 12.54
N PHE A 208 0.26 -14.27 11.93
CA PHE A 208 1.20 -13.46 11.12
C PHE A 208 0.81 -13.27 9.65
N PHE A 209 -0.26 -13.92 9.18
CA PHE A 209 -0.59 -13.96 7.75
C PHE A 209 -1.09 -12.62 7.22
N ASP A 210 -1.68 -11.77 8.06
CA ASP A 210 -2.21 -10.45 7.71
C ASP A 210 -2.30 -9.54 8.95
N ASP A 211 -1.90 -8.28 8.84
CA ASP A 211 -1.83 -7.32 9.94
C ASP A 211 -3.21 -6.79 10.38
N TYR A 212 -4.18 -6.67 9.46
CA TYR A 212 -5.56 -6.33 9.81
C TYR A 212 -6.23 -7.48 10.57
N ALA A 213 -6.10 -8.70 10.06
CA ALA A 213 -6.63 -9.89 10.71
C ALA A 213 -6.01 -10.08 12.10
N ASN A 214 -4.69 -9.89 12.24
CA ASN A 214 -3.99 -9.94 13.51
C ASN A 214 -4.58 -8.95 14.53
N SER A 215 -4.66 -7.67 14.14
CA SER A 215 -5.14 -6.61 15.03
C SER A 215 -6.58 -6.85 15.49
N LEU A 216 -7.45 -7.31 14.58
CA LEU A 216 -8.85 -7.60 14.88
C LEU A 216 -9.01 -8.89 15.72
N LEU A 217 -8.30 -9.96 15.39
CA LEU A 217 -8.40 -11.24 16.09
C LEU A 217 -7.78 -11.14 17.48
N VAL A 218 -6.47 -10.86 17.55
CA VAL A 218 -5.69 -10.92 18.78
C VAL A 218 -6.17 -9.87 19.77
N GLY A 219 -6.44 -8.65 19.30
CA GLY A 219 -6.97 -7.58 20.14
C GLY A 219 -8.31 -7.93 20.78
N ASN A 220 -9.24 -8.54 20.05
CA ASN A 220 -10.53 -8.94 20.61
C ASN A 220 -10.42 -10.19 21.48
N MET A 221 -9.66 -11.20 21.05
CA MET A 221 -9.52 -12.49 21.75
C MET A 221 -8.79 -12.36 23.08
N MET A 222 -7.75 -11.52 23.14
CA MET A 222 -6.92 -11.37 24.33
C MET A 222 -7.47 -10.34 25.32
N ARG A 223 -8.37 -9.44 24.89
CA ARG A 223 -8.95 -8.40 25.75
C ARG A 223 -9.57 -8.93 27.06
N PRO A 224 -10.53 -9.88 27.05
CA PRO A 224 -11.11 -10.39 28.31
C PRO A 224 -10.07 -11.01 29.24
N PHE A 225 -8.99 -11.52 28.65
CA PHE A 225 -7.92 -12.18 29.36
C PHE A 225 -6.93 -11.16 29.99
N THR A 226 -6.51 -10.14 29.24
CA THR A 226 -5.68 -9.05 29.76
C THR A 226 -6.42 -8.22 30.80
N ASP A 227 -7.73 -8.04 30.64
CA ASP A 227 -8.60 -7.33 31.59
C ASP A 227 -8.60 -8.03 32.96
N LYS A 228 -8.68 -9.38 33.00
CA LYS A 228 -8.58 -10.17 34.25
C LYS A 228 -7.23 -10.01 34.95
N LEU A 229 -6.16 -9.82 34.19
CA LEU A 229 -4.81 -9.58 34.72
C LEU A 229 -4.52 -8.11 35.03
N ARG A 230 -5.52 -7.23 34.87
CA ARG A 230 -5.42 -5.78 35.05
C ARG A 230 -4.40 -5.10 34.13
N ILE A 231 -4.14 -5.65 32.95
CA ILE A 231 -3.25 -5.04 31.96
C ILE A 231 -4.04 -3.92 31.26
N SER A 232 -3.45 -2.73 31.13
CA SER A 232 -4.11 -1.57 30.51
C SER A 232 -4.44 -1.82 29.03
N ARG A 233 -5.46 -1.11 28.51
CA ARG A 233 -5.85 -1.26 27.10
C ARG A 233 -4.80 -0.72 26.16
N GLU A 234 -4.09 0.32 26.59
CA GLU A 234 -2.94 0.89 25.90
C GLU A 234 -1.82 -0.14 25.76
N LYS A 235 -1.57 -0.94 26.81
CA LYS A 235 -0.57 -1.99 26.78
C LYS A 235 -0.96 -3.13 25.83
N LEU A 236 -2.22 -3.55 25.89
CA LEU A 236 -2.75 -4.53 24.94
C LEU A 236 -2.63 -4.03 23.49
N SER A 237 -3.05 -2.79 23.20
CA SER A 237 -2.96 -2.23 21.85
C SER A 237 -1.52 -2.15 21.37
N TYR A 238 -0.58 -1.77 22.24
CA TYR A 238 0.85 -1.76 21.91
C TYR A 238 1.37 -3.15 21.54
N ILE A 239 1.05 -4.20 22.32
CA ILE A 239 1.49 -5.57 22.03
C ILE A 239 0.92 -6.03 20.70
N VAL A 240 -0.39 -5.83 20.48
CA VAL A 240 -1.08 -6.24 19.26
C VAL A 240 -0.47 -5.56 18.04
N ASP A 241 -0.37 -4.23 18.05
CA ASP A 241 0.19 -3.42 16.97
C ASP A 241 1.64 -3.82 16.63
N SER A 242 2.47 -3.93 17.67
CA SER A 242 3.89 -4.30 17.52
C SER A 242 4.11 -5.76 17.10
N THR A 243 3.06 -6.59 17.10
CA THR A 243 3.10 -7.96 16.58
C THR A 243 2.35 -8.13 15.26
N ALA A 244 1.56 -7.15 14.83
CA ALA A 244 0.82 -7.19 13.57
C ALA A 244 1.73 -6.82 12.39
N ALA A 245 2.00 -5.53 12.21
CA ALA A 245 2.78 -5.04 11.07
C ALA A 245 4.24 -5.57 11.04
N PRO A 246 4.98 -5.64 12.16
CA PRO A 246 6.32 -6.22 12.18
C PRO A 246 6.37 -7.69 11.75
N MET A 247 5.43 -8.53 12.21
CA MET A 247 5.37 -9.92 11.78
C MET A 247 4.96 -10.06 10.33
N ALA A 248 4.01 -9.26 9.86
CA ALA A 248 3.59 -9.31 8.48
C ALA A 248 4.76 -8.96 7.52
N SER A 249 5.66 -8.07 7.96
CA SER A 249 6.86 -7.66 7.19
C SER A 249 7.97 -8.72 7.15
N VAL A 250 8.12 -9.52 8.21
CA VAL A 250 9.20 -10.52 8.37
C VAL A 250 8.72 -11.95 8.09
N GLY A 251 7.40 -12.16 8.05
CA GLY A 251 6.78 -13.44 7.80
C GLY A 251 7.22 -14.01 6.45
N ILE A 252 7.39 -15.33 6.41
CA ILE A 252 7.71 -16.07 5.17
C ILE A 252 6.46 -16.25 4.30
N ILE A 253 5.27 -16.17 4.92
CA ILE A 253 3.97 -16.26 4.25
C ILE A 253 3.08 -15.15 4.84
N SER A 254 2.89 -14.05 4.12
CA SER A 254 1.99 -12.96 4.51
C SER A 254 1.45 -12.22 3.28
N THR A 255 0.40 -11.43 3.48
CA THR A 255 -0.18 -10.53 2.46
C THR A 255 0.82 -9.49 1.96
N TRP A 256 1.73 -9.04 2.83
CA TRP A 256 2.74 -8.03 2.51
C TRP A 256 3.87 -8.53 1.61
N ILE A 257 4.15 -9.84 1.58
CA ILE A 257 5.20 -10.40 0.73
C ILE A 257 4.86 -10.23 -0.74
N VAL A 258 3.59 -10.40 -1.12
CA VAL A 258 3.14 -10.24 -2.51
C VAL A 258 3.41 -8.82 -3.00
N PHE A 259 3.07 -7.83 -2.17
CA PHE A 259 3.37 -6.44 -2.44
C PHE A 259 4.88 -6.17 -2.52
N ALA A 260 5.65 -6.63 -1.53
CA ALA A 260 7.10 -6.45 -1.51
C ALA A 260 7.78 -7.08 -2.74
N MET A 261 7.36 -8.28 -3.13
CA MET A 261 7.84 -8.94 -4.35
C MET A 261 7.49 -8.16 -5.61
N SER A 262 6.30 -7.59 -5.71
CA SER A 262 5.91 -6.74 -6.85
C SER A 262 6.79 -5.50 -6.97
N LEU A 263 7.17 -4.89 -5.84
CA LEU A 263 8.08 -3.73 -5.83
C LEU A 263 9.51 -4.15 -6.20
N LEU A 264 9.98 -5.26 -5.65
CA LEU A 264 11.30 -5.80 -5.93
C LEU A 264 11.44 -6.22 -7.40
N ASP A 265 10.44 -6.88 -7.97
CA ASP A 265 10.46 -7.32 -9.37
C ASP A 265 10.62 -6.14 -10.34
N GLY A 266 9.90 -5.03 -10.08
CA GLY A 266 10.06 -3.79 -10.85
C GLY A 266 11.48 -3.23 -10.78
N ALA A 267 12.03 -3.11 -9.57
CA ALA A 267 13.39 -2.58 -9.37
C ALA A 267 14.48 -3.51 -9.94
N LEU A 268 14.32 -4.82 -9.81
CA LEU A 268 15.28 -5.81 -10.32
C LEU A 268 15.32 -5.82 -11.86
N LYS A 269 14.15 -5.72 -12.50
CA LYS A 269 14.05 -5.62 -13.97
C LYS A 269 14.74 -4.37 -14.51
N GLU A 270 14.56 -3.23 -13.85
CA GLU A 270 15.21 -1.97 -14.24
C GLU A 270 16.76 -2.07 -14.18
N GLN A 271 17.29 -2.87 -13.25
CA GLN A 271 18.72 -3.13 -13.10
C GLN A 271 19.23 -4.29 -13.97
N GLY A 272 18.38 -4.91 -14.80
CA GLY A 272 18.73 -6.08 -15.61
C GLY A 272 19.00 -7.36 -14.81
N ILE A 273 18.55 -7.42 -13.56
CA ILE A 273 18.74 -8.57 -12.67
C ILE A 273 17.55 -9.52 -12.83
N HIS A 274 17.76 -10.59 -13.60
CA HIS A 274 16.75 -11.64 -13.79
C HIS A 274 16.89 -12.70 -12.69
N THR A 275 16.29 -12.45 -11.52
CA THR A 275 16.26 -13.42 -10.42
C THR A 275 14.89 -13.42 -9.76
N ASN A 276 14.57 -14.50 -9.05
CA ASN A 276 13.34 -14.62 -8.29
C ASN A 276 13.29 -13.57 -7.16
N ALA A 277 12.35 -12.61 -7.26
CA ALA A 277 12.12 -11.57 -6.27
C ALA A 277 11.86 -12.13 -4.85
N TYR A 278 11.28 -13.33 -4.74
CA TYR A 278 11.08 -14.00 -3.47
C TYR A 278 12.39 -14.35 -2.75
N LEU A 279 13.42 -14.79 -3.47
CA LEU A 279 14.71 -15.11 -2.87
C LEU A 279 15.43 -13.86 -2.35
N TYR A 280 15.33 -12.75 -3.09
CA TYR A 280 15.81 -11.46 -2.64
C TYR A 280 15.04 -10.95 -1.42
N PHE A 281 13.72 -11.12 -1.40
CA PHE A 281 12.91 -10.82 -0.23
C PHE A 281 13.39 -11.61 1.00
N LEU A 282 13.57 -12.93 0.89
CA LEU A 282 14.08 -13.74 1.99
C LEU A 282 15.47 -13.29 2.48
N ALA A 283 16.36 -12.93 1.55
CA ALA A 283 17.67 -12.38 1.89
C ALA A 283 17.60 -10.99 2.55
N SER A 284 16.51 -10.24 2.32
CA SER A 284 16.28 -8.92 2.92
C SER A 284 15.74 -8.97 4.36
N ILE A 285 15.14 -10.10 4.78
CA ILE A 285 14.52 -10.25 6.11
C ILE A 285 15.48 -9.85 7.26
N PRO A 286 16.75 -10.32 7.30
CA PRO A 286 17.67 -9.92 8.37
C PRO A 286 17.94 -8.42 8.47
N PHE A 287 17.72 -7.67 7.38
CA PHE A 287 17.88 -6.22 7.31
C PHE A 287 16.61 -5.46 7.70
N SER A 288 15.52 -6.16 8.03
CA SER A 288 14.28 -5.57 8.56
C SER A 288 14.43 -5.21 10.04
N PHE A 289 15.40 -4.35 10.35
CA PHE A 289 15.82 -4.03 11.72
C PHE A 289 14.67 -3.56 12.58
N TYR A 290 13.83 -2.65 12.08
CA TYR A 290 12.68 -2.15 12.83
C TYR A 290 11.73 -3.28 13.24
N ALA A 291 11.36 -4.15 12.29
CA ALA A 291 10.41 -5.23 12.56
C ALA A 291 10.97 -6.24 13.57
N ILE A 292 12.21 -6.66 13.38
CA ILE A 292 12.89 -7.60 14.29
C ILE A 292 13.04 -6.98 15.69
N LEU A 293 13.50 -5.74 15.77
CA LEU A 293 13.70 -5.04 17.05
C LEU A 293 12.38 -4.79 17.76
N ALA A 294 11.31 -4.42 17.05
CA ALA A 294 9.99 -4.23 17.63
C ALA A 294 9.45 -5.52 18.25
N LEU A 295 9.55 -6.65 17.54
CA LEU A 295 9.14 -7.95 18.06
C LEU A 295 9.92 -8.35 19.30
N VAL A 296 11.25 -8.26 19.23
CA VAL A 296 12.12 -8.54 20.38
C VAL A 296 11.78 -7.62 21.55
N PHE A 297 11.56 -6.33 21.29
CA PHE A 297 11.24 -5.34 22.31
C PHE A 297 9.91 -5.61 23.00
N VAL A 298 8.87 -6.06 22.27
CA VAL A 298 7.60 -6.52 22.87
C VAL A 298 7.83 -7.63 23.90
N PHE A 299 8.62 -8.65 23.55
CA PHE A 299 8.88 -9.76 24.46
C PHE A 299 9.77 -9.36 25.64
N ILE A 300 10.80 -8.52 25.41
CA ILE A 300 11.65 -7.97 26.48
C ILE A 300 10.79 -7.18 27.45
N ASN A 301 9.96 -6.28 26.95
CA ASN A 301 9.09 -5.45 27.78
C ASN A 301 8.06 -6.32 28.53
N ALA A 302 7.45 -7.33 27.89
CA ALA A 302 6.56 -8.27 28.55
C ALA A 302 7.26 -9.06 29.67
N ILE A 303 8.54 -9.40 29.49
CA ILE A 303 9.36 -10.12 30.47
C ILE A 303 9.77 -9.24 31.65
N GLN A 304 10.22 -8.02 31.37
CA GLN A 304 10.73 -7.11 32.39
C GLN A 304 9.61 -6.38 33.13
N GLY A 305 8.44 -6.20 32.52
CA GLY A 305 7.34 -5.39 33.06
C GLY A 305 7.74 -3.93 33.27
N ARG A 306 8.70 -3.44 32.47
CA ARG A 306 9.24 -2.08 32.55
C ARG A 306 8.67 -1.25 31.42
N ASP A 307 7.66 -0.46 31.76
CA ASP A 307 7.02 0.50 30.88
C ASP A 307 7.58 1.90 31.08
N PHE A 308 7.49 2.74 30.05
CA PHE A 308 8.06 4.08 30.03
C PHE A 308 7.01 5.12 29.65
N GLY A 309 7.18 6.35 30.14
CA GLY A 309 6.39 7.51 29.73
C GLY A 309 4.88 7.33 29.98
N PRO A 310 4.00 7.66 29.01
CA PRO A 310 2.55 7.53 29.17
C PRO A 310 2.09 6.09 29.46
N MET A 311 2.79 5.08 28.91
CA MET A 311 2.44 3.67 29.12
C MET A 311 2.62 3.25 30.57
N TRP A 312 3.67 3.76 31.23
CA TRP A 312 3.90 3.49 32.65
C TRP A 312 2.73 3.99 33.51
N HIS A 313 2.25 5.21 33.26
CA HIS A 313 1.10 5.76 33.97
C HIS A 313 -0.17 4.92 33.74
N ALA A 314 -0.38 4.43 32.51
CA ALA A 314 -1.51 3.57 32.18
C ALA A 314 -1.45 2.22 32.92
N GLU A 315 -0.26 1.62 33.02
CA GLU A 315 -0.06 0.36 33.73
C GLU A 315 -0.18 0.51 35.25
N VAL A 316 0.36 1.59 35.84
CA VAL A 316 0.22 1.91 37.26
C VAL A 316 -1.26 2.08 37.63
N ARG A 317 -2.01 2.86 36.83
CA ARG A 317 -3.46 3.03 36.98
C ARG A 317 -4.19 1.69 36.93
N ALA A 318 -3.92 0.89 35.90
CA ALA A 318 -4.58 -0.40 35.74
C ALA A 318 -4.25 -1.36 36.90
N PHE A 319 -3.01 -1.34 37.40
CA PHE A 319 -2.56 -2.21 38.48
C PHE A 319 -3.15 -1.83 39.85
N HIS A 320 -3.04 -0.56 40.24
CA HIS A 320 -3.44 -0.07 41.57
C HIS A 320 -4.94 0.23 41.67
N GLU A 321 -5.52 0.88 40.66
CA GLU A 321 -6.91 1.34 40.69
C GLU A 321 -7.87 0.35 40.01
N GLY A 322 -7.35 -0.61 39.23
CA GLY A 322 -8.17 -1.51 38.42
C GLY A 322 -8.80 -0.84 37.19
N LYS A 323 -8.51 0.44 36.94
CA LYS A 323 -9.02 1.20 35.79
C LYS A 323 -8.19 0.91 34.53
N LEU A 324 -8.74 0.09 33.65
CA LEU A 324 -8.07 -0.35 32.42
C LEU A 324 -8.05 0.72 31.32
N ILE A 325 -8.93 1.72 31.41
CA ILE A 325 -9.07 2.82 30.46
C ILE A 325 -8.81 4.13 31.21
N ARG A 326 -8.23 5.13 30.54
CA ARG A 326 -8.09 6.48 31.08
C ARG A 326 -9.47 7.14 31.25
N ASP A 327 -9.63 7.89 32.33
CA ASP A 327 -10.76 8.82 32.45
C ASP A 327 -10.57 9.92 31.36
N GLY A 328 -11.65 10.25 30.65
CA GLY A 328 -11.66 11.10 29.46
C GLY A 328 -11.00 12.46 29.69
#